data_AF-A0A9X9Q7T8-F1
#
_entry.id   AF-A0A9X9Q7T8-F1
#
_cell.length_a   1.000
_cell.length_b   1.000
_cell.length_c   1.000
_cell.angle_alpha   90.00
_cell.angle_beta   90.00
_cell.angle_gamma   90.00
#
_symmetry.space_group_name_H-M   'P 1'
#
loop_
_entity.id
_entity.type
_entity.pdbx_description
1 polymer ?
#
loop_
_entity_poly.entity_id
_entity_poly.type
_entity_poly.pdbx_seq_one_letter_code
_entity_poly.pdbx_strand_id
1 'polypeptide(L)'
;MLQNSFLASVIFNTSLADRNLGAPSLRLAPHVTYTIRTSILYSMRTDLVKNPSWKFHPQSLPADGFKYNYIFVPLQDMIERAIILVHTGREDVEPAAQTQAMPYPCHTRDLFLNNVGFFFPLIMMLTWMVSVSSMVRKLVYEREIRIEEYMRMMGVHPTVFFLAWFLENMAMLALSSVALAVILKASGIFAHSNACIIFLFLLDFGVSVVMLSYFLSVFFSRANTAALCTSLVYMISFLPY
;
A
#
# COMPACT_ATOMS: atom_id res chain seq x y z
N MET A 1 24.37 -37.98 1.50
CA MET A 1 24.46 -37.12 0.30
C MET A 1 25.34 -35.94 0.66
N LEU A 2 26.56 -35.88 0.12
CA LEU A 2 27.48 -34.76 0.34
C LEU A 2 26.97 -33.57 -0.47
N GLN A 3 26.29 -32.64 0.19
CA GLN A 3 25.80 -31.43 -0.44
C GLN A 3 26.99 -30.45 -0.51
N ASN A 4 27.56 -30.26 -1.71
CA ASN A 4 28.63 -29.29 -1.95
C ASN A 4 28.15 -27.90 -1.52
N SER A 5 28.60 -27.42 -0.35
CA SER A 5 28.26 -26.11 0.19
C SER A 5 29.18 -25.06 -0.39
N PHE A 6 28.84 -24.54 -1.57
CA PHE A 6 29.49 -23.36 -2.14
C PHE A 6 29.14 -22.12 -1.30
N LEU A 7 30.17 -21.53 -0.67
CA LEU A 7 30.00 -20.40 0.25
C LEU A 7 30.03 -19.05 -0.49
N ALA A 8 31.13 -18.79 -1.20
CA ALA A 8 31.35 -17.58 -2.00
C ALA A 8 32.43 -17.82 -3.06
N SER A 9 32.38 -17.04 -4.14
CA SER A 9 33.48 -16.86 -5.10
C SER A 9 33.97 -15.42 -5.04
N VAL A 10 35.29 -15.24 -4.93
CA VAL A 10 35.94 -13.94 -4.95
C VAL A 10 36.62 -13.78 -6.30
N ILE A 11 36.25 -12.72 -7.03
CA ILE A 11 36.76 -12.44 -8.38
C ILE A 11 37.56 -11.15 -8.29
N PHE A 12 38.87 -11.22 -8.54
CA PHE A 12 39.73 -10.04 -8.66
C PHE A 12 39.71 -9.54 -10.10
N ASN A 13 39.47 -8.24 -10.29
CA ASN A 13 39.54 -7.63 -11.61
C ASN A 13 40.97 -7.11 -11.85
N THR A 14 41.75 -7.85 -12.63
CA THR A 14 43.14 -7.56 -12.96
C THR A 14 43.29 -6.88 -14.33
N SER A 15 42.24 -6.26 -14.86
CA SER A 15 42.22 -5.67 -16.22
C SER A 15 43.25 -4.57 -16.49
N LEU A 16 43.89 -4.00 -15.47
CA LEU A 16 44.98 -3.03 -15.60
C LEU A 16 46.38 -3.62 -15.41
N ALA A 17 46.49 -4.90 -15.01
CA ALA A 17 47.76 -5.51 -14.63
C ALA A 17 48.39 -6.38 -15.72
N ASP A 18 47.78 -6.54 -16.90
CA ASP A 18 48.36 -7.41 -17.92
C ASP A 18 48.23 -6.89 -19.35
N ARG A 19 49.34 -6.32 -19.82
CA ARG A 19 49.77 -6.51 -21.21
C ARG A 19 51.27 -6.72 -21.38
N ASN A 20 52.07 -6.49 -20.34
CA ASN A 20 53.50 -6.79 -20.36
C ASN A 20 53.89 -7.31 -18.97
N LEU A 21 54.05 -8.62 -18.76
CA LEU A 21 55.02 -9.15 -17.80
C LEU A 21 55.19 -10.67 -17.95
N GLY A 22 56.22 -11.05 -18.69
CA GLY A 22 57.05 -12.18 -18.31
C GLY A 22 57.81 -11.82 -17.03
N ALA A 23 57.15 -11.91 -15.88
CA ALA A 23 57.69 -12.13 -14.53
C ALA A 23 56.57 -11.85 -13.50
N PRO A 24 56.33 -12.74 -12.52
CA PRO A 24 55.36 -12.46 -11.46
C PRO A 24 55.95 -11.45 -10.48
N SER A 25 55.66 -10.16 -10.65
CA SER A 25 55.98 -9.18 -9.62
C SER A 25 55.10 -9.45 -8.39
N LEU A 26 55.72 -9.81 -7.27
CA LEU A 26 55.10 -10.23 -6.00
C LEU A 26 54.31 -9.13 -5.26
N ARG A 27 54.00 -8.01 -5.94
CA ARG A 27 53.40 -6.82 -5.34
C ARG A 27 52.00 -6.59 -5.91
N LEU A 28 51.01 -6.52 -5.02
CA LEU A 28 49.64 -6.15 -5.37
C LEU A 28 49.61 -4.72 -5.94
N ALA A 29 48.69 -4.48 -6.87
CA ALA A 29 48.43 -3.14 -7.38
C ALA A 29 47.94 -2.23 -6.25
N PRO A 30 48.29 -0.93 -6.25
CA PRO A 30 47.93 0.00 -5.17
C PRO A 30 46.42 0.18 -5.00
N HIS A 31 45.62 -0.14 -6.01
CA HIS A 31 44.16 -0.18 -5.92
C HIS A 31 43.67 -1.54 -6.40
N VAL A 32 43.05 -2.31 -5.49
CA VAL A 32 42.52 -3.65 -5.76
C VAL A 32 41.01 -3.59 -5.81
N THR A 33 40.44 -3.92 -6.97
CA THR A 33 39.00 -4.11 -7.12
C THR A 33 38.67 -5.60 -7.14
N TYR A 34 37.82 -6.04 -6.20
CA TYR A 34 37.32 -7.41 -6.14
C TYR A 34 35.80 -7.44 -6.07
N THR A 35 35.22 -8.56 -6.47
CA THR A 35 33.77 -8.81 -6.41
C THR A 35 33.53 -10.12 -5.68
N ILE A 36 32.76 -10.08 -4.60
CA ILE A 36 32.31 -11.26 -3.87
C ILE A 36 30.96 -11.70 -4.44
N ARG A 37 30.88 -12.93 -4.95
CA ARG A 37 29.63 -13.56 -5.41
C ARG A 37 29.24 -14.67 -4.45
N THR A 38 28.13 -14.50 -3.76
CA THR A 38 27.56 -15.50 -2.85
C THR A 38 26.23 -16.03 -3.39
N SER A 39 25.72 -17.10 -2.79
CA SER A 39 24.33 -17.50 -2.99
C SER A 39 23.37 -16.42 -2.47
N ILE A 40 22.19 -16.31 -3.10
CA ILE A 40 21.10 -15.40 -2.69
C ILE A 40 20.56 -15.70 -1.28
N LEU A 41 20.82 -16.89 -0.76
CA LEU A 41 20.45 -17.28 0.61
C LEU A 41 21.31 -16.58 1.67
N TYR A 42 22.53 -16.18 1.30
CA TYR A 42 23.56 -15.67 2.20
C TYR A 42 23.90 -14.19 1.96
N SER A 43 23.23 -13.53 1.02
CA SER A 43 23.37 -12.10 0.75
C SER A 43 22.02 -11.46 0.48
N MET A 44 21.93 -10.16 0.76
CA MET A 44 20.78 -9.35 0.36
C MET A 44 20.72 -9.24 -1.17
N ARG A 45 19.51 -9.17 -1.71
CA ARG A 45 19.32 -8.90 -3.13
C ARG A 45 19.68 -7.44 -3.45
N THR A 46 20.41 -7.24 -4.55
CA THR A 46 20.85 -5.92 -5.01
C THR A 46 19.77 -5.12 -5.74
N ASP A 47 18.67 -5.76 -6.15
CA ASP A 47 17.48 -5.12 -6.73
C ASP A 47 16.82 -4.13 -5.75
N LEU A 48 16.77 -4.49 -4.47
CA LEU A 48 16.24 -3.66 -3.39
C LEU A 48 17.03 -2.35 -3.20
N VAL A 49 18.31 -2.34 -3.55
CA VAL A 49 19.16 -1.13 -3.48
C VAL A 49 18.92 -0.25 -4.71
N LYS A 50 18.62 -0.83 -5.87
CA LYS A 50 18.35 -0.08 -7.11
C LYS A 50 17.02 0.68 -7.04
N ASN A 51 16.00 0.07 -6.44
CA ASN A 51 14.67 0.67 -6.27
C ASN A 51 14.27 0.66 -4.78
N PRO A 52 14.76 1.63 -4.00
CA PRO A 52 14.46 1.68 -2.57
C PRO A 52 12.98 2.02 -2.35
N SER A 53 12.21 1.05 -1.86
CA SER A 53 10.88 1.30 -1.33
C SER A 53 11.00 1.82 0.10
N TRP A 54 10.39 2.97 0.41
CA TRP A 54 10.40 3.46 1.78
C TRP A 54 9.59 2.54 2.70
N LYS A 55 10.17 2.17 3.85
CA LYS A 55 9.54 1.32 4.87
C LYS A 55 9.38 2.13 6.15
N PHE A 56 8.15 2.45 6.50
CA PHE A 56 7.79 3.21 7.71
C PHE A 56 7.98 2.43 9.03
N HIS A 57 8.10 1.11 8.96
CA HIS A 57 8.02 0.23 10.13
C HIS A 57 9.37 -0.43 10.44
N PRO A 58 9.71 -0.63 11.72
CA PRO A 58 10.94 -1.32 12.11
C PRO A 58 10.94 -2.74 11.57
N GLN A 59 12.06 -3.25 11.08
CA GLN A 59 12.09 -4.66 10.66
C GLN A 59 12.07 -5.57 11.91
N SER A 60 11.28 -6.64 11.88
CA SER A 60 11.31 -7.65 12.94
C SER A 60 12.63 -8.40 12.91
N LEU A 61 13.28 -8.58 14.07
CA LEU A 61 14.49 -9.38 14.16
C LEU A 61 14.16 -10.87 14.23
N PRO A 62 14.93 -11.75 13.57
CA PRO A 62 16.02 -11.43 12.64
C PRO A 62 15.47 -11.00 11.27
N ALA A 63 15.78 -9.77 10.85
CA ALA A 63 15.29 -9.26 9.57
C ALA A 63 16.10 -9.83 8.40
N ASP A 64 15.50 -9.89 7.21
CA ASP A 64 16.21 -10.30 5.99
C ASP A 64 17.48 -9.48 5.72
N GLY A 65 17.53 -8.23 6.16
CA GLY A 65 18.73 -7.39 6.07
C GLY A 65 19.92 -7.93 6.87
N PHE A 66 19.70 -8.68 7.94
CA PHE A 66 20.77 -9.29 8.74
C PHE A 66 21.43 -10.50 8.06
N LYS A 67 20.85 -11.04 6.97
CA LYS A 67 21.46 -12.14 6.21
C LYS A 67 22.85 -11.77 5.69
N TYR A 68 23.05 -10.49 5.38
CA TYR A 68 24.34 -9.95 4.94
C TYR A 68 25.43 -10.10 6.01
N ASN A 69 25.08 -10.00 7.30
CA ASN A 69 26.01 -10.11 8.42
C ASN A 69 26.47 -11.54 8.71
N TYR A 70 25.83 -12.57 8.13
CA TYR A 70 26.17 -13.97 8.42
C TYR A 70 27.41 -14.47 7.71
N ILE A 71 27.55 -14.15 6.42
CA ILE A 71 28.64 -14.68 5.58
C ILE A 71 29.34 -13.56 4.81
N PHE A 72 28.59 -12.65 4.21
CA PHE A 72 29.20 -11.62 3.35
C PHE A 72 30.11 -10.68 4.14
N VAL A 73 29.61 -10.08 5.24
CA VAL A 73 30.40 -9.13 6.04
C VAL A 73 31.63 -9.78 6.69
N PRO A 74 31.55 -10.96 7.36
CA PRO A 74 32.74 -11.61 7.90
C PRO A 74 33.76 -11.98 6.82
N LEU A 75 33.31 -12.47 5.66
CA LEU A 75 34.19 -12.82 4.55
C LEU A 75 34.85 -11.59 3.94
N GLN A 76 34.12 -10.46 3.86
CA GLN A 76 34.67 -9.18 3.44
C GLN A 76 35.74 -8.68 4.42
N ASP A 77 35.47 -8.69 5.73
CA ASP A 77 36.44 -8.29 6.77
C ASP A 77 37.72 -9.15 6.71
N MET A 78 37.60 -10.47 6.53
CA MET A 78 38.76 -11.36 6.37
C MET A 78 39.60 -11.04 5.12
N ILE A 79 38.96 -10.75 3.99
CA ILE A 79 39.67 -10.42 2.74
C ILE A 79 40.32 -9.03 2.84
N GLU A 80 39.61 -8.05 3.38
CA GLU A 80 40.13 -6.69 3.55
C GLU A 80 41.35 -6.68 4.46
N ARG A 81 41.29 -7.38 5.62
CA ARG A 81 42.45 -7.57 6.50
C ARG A 81 43.63 -8.22 5.77
N ALA A 82 43.38 -9.24 4.93
CA ALA A 82 44.44 -9.88 4.14
C ALA A 82 45.05 -8.94 3.09
N ILE A 83 44.24 -8.11 2.43
CA ILE A 83 44.74 -7.11 1.46
C ILE A 83 45.56 -6.03 2.15
N ILE A 84 45.10 -5.54 3.31
CA ILE A 84 45.80 -4.54 4.12
C ILE A 84 47.15 -5.08 4.56
N LEU A 85 47.20 -6.31 5.12
CA LEU A 85 48.42 -7.00 5.52
C LEU A 85 49.48 -7.02 4.41
N VAL A 86 49.05 -7.39 3.19
CA VAL A 86 49.96 -7.49 2.03
C VAL A 86 50.47 -6.12 1.59
N HIS A 87 49.67 -5.05 1.74
CA HIS A 87 50.08 -3.70 1.36
C HIS A 87 50.97 -3.02 2.41
N THR A 88 50.62 -3.12 3.68
CA THR A 88 51.34 -2.43 4.78
C THR A 88 52.52 -3.23 5.29
N GLY A 89 52.53 -4.55 5.10
CA GLY A 89 53.54 -5.46 5.65
C GLY A 89 53.50 -5.53 7.18
N ARG A 90 52.40 -5.08 7.81
CA ARG A 90 52.21 -5.06 9.26
C ARG A 90 50.94 -5.82 9.61
N GLU A 91 51.03 -6.69 10.61
CA GLU A 91 49.87 -7.28 11.29
C GLU A 91 49.29 -6.24 12.25
N ASP A 92 48.59 -5.25 11.70
CA ASP A 92 47.83 -4.31 12.53
C ASP A 92 46.61 -5.05 13.08
N VAL A 93 46.60 -5.32 14.40
CA VAL A 93 45.45 -5.88 15.12
C VAL A 93 44.39 -4.78 15.25
N GLU A 94 43.70 -4.50 14.15
CA GLU A 94 42.53 -3.64 14.19
C GLU A 94 41.44 -4.29 15.06
N PRO A 95 40.75 -3.51 15.91
CA PRO A 95 39.68 -4.04 16.76
C PRO A 95 38.64 -4.78 15.91
N ALA A 96 38.08 -5.86 16.47
CA ALA A 96 37.05 -6.63 15.80
C ALA A 96 35.87 -5.72 15.44
N ALA A 97 35.57 -5.61 14.14
CA ALA A 97 34.47 -4.80 13.66
C ALA A 97 33.14 -5.48 14.05
N GLN A 98 32.39 -4.86 14.97
CA GLN A 98 31.05 -5.32 15.34
C GLN A 98 30.00 -4.49 14.63
N THR A 99 29.08 -5.15 13.94
CA THR A 99 27.94 -4.51 13.29
C THR A 99 26.72 -4.56 14.19
N GLN A 100 26.17 -3.41 14.55
CA GLN A 100 24.91 -3.30 15.29
C GLN A 100 23.93 -2.41 14.52
N ALA A 101 22.67 -2.83 14.46
CA ALA A 101 21.62 -1.99 13.89
C ALA A 101 21.32 -0.80 14.82
N MET A 102 21.05 0.36 14.24
CA MET A 102 20.61 1.53 14.99
C MET A 102 19.25 1.24 15.65
N PRO A 103 19.07 1.56 16.94
CA PRO A 103 17.80 1.34 17.62
C PRO A 103 16.70 2.22 17.00
N TYR A 104 15.54 1.61 16.75
CA TYR A 104 14.37 2.34 16.26
C TYR A 104 13.62 2.98 17.45
N PRO A 105 13.07 4.21 17.32
CA PRO A 105 12.26 4.81 18.37
C PRO A 105 11.04 3.94 18.71
N CYS A 106 10.47 4.12 19.90
CA CYS A 106 9.27 3.40 20.33
C CYS A 106 8.16 3.56 19.28
N HIS A 107 7.67 2.44 18.74
CA HIS A 107 6.69 2.41 17.66
C HIS A 107 5.62 1.37 17.95
N THR A 108 4.35 1.81 17.95
CA THR A 108 3.19 0.93 18.07
C THR A 108 2.84 0.35 16.71
N ARG A 109 2.66 -0.97 16.65
CA ARG A 109 2.37 -1.70 15.40
C ARG A 109 0.90 -2.09 15.35
N ASP A 110 0.07 -1.19 14.86
CA ASP A 110 -1.37 -1.43 14.70
C ASP A 110 -1.67 -1.97 13.30
N LEU A 111 -1.23 -3.21 13.04
CA LEU A 111 -1.49 -3.91 11.78
C LEU A 111 -2.99 -3.97 11.46
N PHE A 112 -3.83 -4.12 12.49
CA PHE A 112 -5.27 -4.11 12.35
C PHE A 112 -5.77 -2.77 11.78
N LEU A 113 -5.35 -1.63 12.34
CA LEU A 113 -5.78 -0.31 11.88
C LEU A 113 -5.32 -0.05 10.43
N ASN A 114 -4.08 -0.43 10.09
CA ASN A 114 -3.56 -0.28 8.74
C ASN A 114 -4.34 -1.12 7.72
N ASN A 115 -4.66 -2.37 8.06
CA ASN A 115 -5.44 -3.25 7.19
C ASN A 115 -6.90 -2.77 7.11
N VAL A 116 -7.49 -2.35 8.23
CA VAL A 116 -8.84 -1.77 8.24
C VAL A 116 -8.89 -0.51 7.40
N GLY A 117 -7.89 0.36 7.43
CA GLY A 117 -7.82 1.53 6.56
C GLY A 117 -7.89 1.19 5.08
N PHE A 118 -7.25 0.08 4.67
CA PHE A 118 -7.34 -0.44 3.30
C PHE A 118 -8.71 -1.04 2.97
N PHE A 119 -9.31 -1.82 3.88
CA PHE A 119 -10.61 -2.47 3.65
C PHE A 119 -11.83 -1.58 3.90
N PHE A 120 -11.65 -0.45 4.60
CA PHE A 120 -12.74 0.42 5.01
C PHE A 120 -13.56 0.93 3.81
N PRO A 121 -12.95 1.49 2.73
CA PRO A 121 -13.70 1.89 1.54
C PRO A 121 -14.47 0.74 0.88
N LEU A 122 -13.91 -0.47 0.85
CA LEU A 122 -14.54 -1.66 0.28
C LEU A 122 -15.78 -2.09 1.08
N ILE A 123 -15.69 -2.09 2.41
CA ILE A 123 -16.83 -2.41 3.30
C ILE A 123 -17.93 -1.35 3.16
N MET A 124 -17.55 -0.08 3.13
CA MET A 124 -18.50 1.03 2.93
C MET A 124 -19.22 0.94 1.59
N MET A 125 -18.48 0.60 0.53
CA MET A 125 -19.03 0.35 -0.80
C MET A 125 -20.07 -0.78 -0.76
N LEU A 126 -19.75 -1.94 -0.20
CA LEU A 126 -20.67 -3.08 -0.12
C LEU A 126 -21.94 -2.76 0.67
N THR A 127 -21.79 -2.02 1.77
CA THR A 127 -22.91 -1.65 2.66
C THR A 127 -23.90 -0.75 1.94
N TRP A 128 -23.41 0.24 1.18
CA TRP A 128 -24.28 1.20 0.50
C TRP A 128 -24.69 0.79 -0.91
N MET A 129 -24.08 -0.23 -1.51
CA MET A 129 -24.44 -0.74 -2.85
C MET A 129 -25.95 -1.00 -3.01
N VAL A 130 -26.56 -1.69 -2.03
CA VAL A 130 -28.00 -2.02 -2.07
C VAL A 130 -28.86 -0.76 -1.95
N SER A 131 -28.43 0.18 -1.12
CA SER A 131 -29.11 1.47 -0.95
C SER A 131 -29.09 2.25 -2.26
N VAL A 132 -27.92 2.41 -2.89
CA VAL A 132 -27.74 3.11 -4.17
C VAL A 132 -28.59 2.50 -5.28
N SER A 133 -28.57 1.16 -5.39
CA SER A 133 -29.36 0.44 -6.39
C SER A 133 -30.86 0.66 -6.20
N SER A 134 -31.30 0.72 -4.95
CA SER A 134 -32.70 0.97 -4.60
C SER A 134 -33.12 2.41 -4.88
N MET A 135 -32.25 3.38 -4.60
CA MET A 135 -32.47 4.80 -4.90
C MET A 135 -32.65 5.04 -6.40
N VAL A 136 -31.76 4.48 -7.23
CA VAL A 136 -31.88 4.60 -8.70
C VAL A 136 -33.12 3.88 -9.21
N ARG A 137 -33.42 2.68 -8.69
CA ARG A 137 -34.62 1.95 -9.07
C ARG A 137 -35.88 2.78 -8.79
N LYS A 138 -35.99 3.40 -7.60
CA LYS A 138 -37.13 4.25 -7.22
C LYS A 138 -37.28 5.42 -8.19
N LEU A 139 -36.17 6.12 -8.49
CA LEU A 139 -36.19 7.29 -9.36
C LEU A 139 -36.58 6.94 -10.81
N VAL A 140 -36.05 5.83 -11.36
CA VAL A 140 -36.42 5.37 -12.71
C VAL A 140 -37.85 4.83 -12.74
N TYR A 141 -38.31 4.20 -11.66
CA TYR A 141 -39.68 3.70 -11.57
C TYR A 141 -40.72 4.84 -11.56
N GLU A 142 -40.45 5.93 -10.84
CA GLU A 142 -41.32 7.13 -10.83
C GLU A 142 -41.40 7.77 -12.22
N ARG A 143 -40.29 7.77 -12.97
CA ARG A 143 -40.25 8.21 -14.38
C ARG A 143 -40.96 7.24 -15.32
N GLU A 144 -40.85 5.93 -15.11
CA GLU A 144 -41.49 4.90 -15.92
C GLU A 144 -43.02 5.01 -15.87
N ILE A 145 -43.58 5.31 -14.69
CA ILE A 145 -45.03 5.54 -14.49
C ILE A 145 -45.45 6.96 -14.88
N ARG A 146 -44.49 7.83 -15.23
CA ARG A 146 -44.71 9.24 -15.59
C ARG A 146 -45.38 10.05 -14.48
N ILE A 147 -45.06 9.73 -13.22
CA ILE A 147 -45.56 10.46 -12.06
C ILE A 147 -45.09 11.91 -12.11
N GLU A 148 -43.85 12.15 -12.56
CA GLU A 148 -43.30 13.49 -12.77
C GLU A 148 -44.15 14.32 -13.76
N GLU A 149 -44.59 13.74 -14.87
CA GLU A 149 -45.42 14.42 -15.88
C GLU A 149 -46.83 14.70 -15.37
N TYR A 150 -47.41 13.73 -14.64
CA TYR A 150 -48.72 13.88 -14.02
C TYR A 150 -48.74 15.04 -13.01
N MET A 151 -47.75 15.11 -12.12
CA MET A 151 -47.64 16.21 -11.15
C MET A 151 -47.35 17.55 -11.82
N ARG A 152 -46.63 17.56 -12.94
CA ARG A 152 -46.42 18.76 -13.75
C ARG A 152 -47.73 19.27 -14.38
N MET A 153 -48.61 18.37 -14.83
CA MET A 153 -49.96 18.74 -15.29
C MET A 153 -50.83 19.32 -14.16
N MET A 154 -50.59 18.89 -12.92
CA MET A 154 -51.24 19.42 -11.72
C MET A 154 -50.68 20.79 -11.26
N GLY A 155 -49.67 21.34 -11.96
CA GLY A 155 -49.09 22.66 -11.69
C GLY A 155 -47.87 22.67 -10.76
N VAL A 156 -47.31 21.50 -10.42
CA VAL A 156 -46.11 21.42 -9.57
C VAL A 156 -44.84 21.65 -10.39
N HIS A 157 -43.93 22.49 -9.88
CA HIS A 157 -42.64 22.74 -10.54
C HIS A 157 -41.68 21.54 -10.39
N PRO A 158 -40.95 21.12 -11.44
CA PRO A 158 -40.09 19.93 -11.41
C PRO A 158 -38.96 19.98 -10.37
N THR A 159 -38.52 21.18 -9.96
CA THR A 159 -37.51 21.32 -8.90
C THR A 159 -38.00 20.85 -7.54
N VAL A 160 -39.31 20.95 -7.27
CA VAL A 160 -39.89 20.50 -6.00
C VAL A 160 -39.79 18.98 -5.88
N PHE A 161 -39.99 18.26 -6.99
CA PHE A 161 -39.83 16.82 -7.04
C PHE A 161 -38.38 16.40 -6.75
N PHE A 162 -37.41 17.05 -7.42
CA PHE A 162 -35.99 16.82 -7.15
C PHE A 162 -35.63 17.08 -5.69
N LEU A 163 -36.09 18.20 -5.13
CA LEU A 163 -35.75 18.61 -3.77
C LEU A 163 -36.41 17.69 -2.72
N ALA A 164 -37.65 17.25 -2.94
CA ALA A 164 -38.32 16.28 -2.09
C ALA A 164 -37.60 14.93 -2.09
N TRP A 165 -37.26 14.43 -3.27
CA TRP A 165 -36.47 13.19 -3.41
C TRP A 165 -35.10 13.33 -2.75
N PHE A 166 -34.38 14.44 -2.98
CA PHE A 166 -33.07 14.67 -2.39
C PHE A 166 -33.15 14.73 -0.87
N LEU A 167 -34.14 15.42 -0.30
CA LEU A 167 -34.31 15.56 1.14
C LEU A 167 -34.68 14.23 1.81
N GLU A 168 -35.54 13.42 1.17
CA GLU A 168 -35.88 12.07 1.64
C GLU A 168 -34.63 11.18 1.72
N ASN A 169 -33.83 11.15 0.64
CA ASN A 169 -32.60 10.36 0.60
C ASN A 169 -31.52 10.89 1.55
N MET A 170 -31.38 12.21 1.67
CA MET A 170 -30.44 12.85 2.58
C MET A 170 -30.79 12.56 4.04
N ALA A 171 -32.08 12.57 4.41
CA ALA A 171 -32.52 12.20 5.75
C ALA A 171 -32.24 10.72 6.08
N MET A 172 -32.55 9.80 5.15
CA MET A 172 -32.26 8.37 5.33
C MET A 172 -30.76 8.10 5.46
N LEU A 173 -29.93 8.73 4.63
CA LEU A 173 -28.48 8.57 4.69
C LEU A 173 -27.87 9.24 5.92
N ALA A 174 -28.36 10.42 6.31
CA ALA A 174 -27.93 11.08 7.54
C ALA A 174 -28.16 10.17 8.75
N LEU A 175 -29.34 9.56 8.88
CA LEU A 175 -29.62 8.61 9.96
C LEU A 175 -28.66 7.41 9.92
N SER A 176 -28.42 6.83 8.73
CA SER A 176 -27.48 5.72 8.58
C SER A 176 -26.03 6.11 8.95
N SER A 177 -25.61 7.33 8.60
CA SER A 177 -24.28 7.85 8.89
C SER A 177 -24.07 8.15 10.39
N VAL A 178 -25.11 8.62 11.10
CA VAL A 178 -25.08 8.76 12.56
C VAL A 178 -24.89 7.39 13.21
N ALA A 179 -25.69 6.40 12.81
CA ALA A 179 -25.58 5.04 13.35
C ALA A 179 -24.19 4.46 13.12
N LEU A 180 -23.64 4.62 11.92
CA LEU A 180 -22.32 4.13 11.57
C LEU A 180 -21.20 4.87 12.33
N ALA A 181 -21.31 6.19 12.50
CA ALA A 181 -20.36 6.97 13.29
C ALA A 181 -20.33 6.55 14.76
N VAL A 182 -21.49 6.23 15.36
CA VAL A 182 -21.59 5.71 16.73
C VAL A 182 -20.91 4.34 16.82
N ILE A 183 -21.17 3.43 15.88
CA ILE A 183 -20.56 2.09 15.84
C ILE A 183 -19.04 2.20 15.70
N LEU A 184 -18.54 3.07 14.82
CA LEU A 184 -17.11 3.28 14.60
C LEU A 184 -16.40 3.88 15.82
N LYS A 185 -17.09 4.74 16.58
CA LYS A 185 -16.55 5.30 17.83
C LYS A 185 -16.58 4.28 18.96
N ALA A 186 -17.68 3.55 19.10
CA ALA A 186 -17.85 2.51 20.13
C ALA A 186 -16.91 1.32 19.94
N SER A 187 -16.61 0.95 18.69
CA SER A 187 -15.66 -0.12 18.36
C SER A 187 -14.18 0.25 18.57
N GLY A 188 -13.88 1.50 18.91
CA GLY A 188 -12.50 1.93 19.18
C GLY A 188 -11.60 2.01 17.94
N ILE A 189 -12.14 1.83 16.73
CA ILE A 189 -11.37 1.87 15.47
C ILE A 189 -10.76 3.26 15.27
N PHE A 190 -11.54 4.33 15.51
CA PHE A 190 -11.07 5.71 15.48
C PHE A 190 -10.98 6.31 16.89
N ALA A 191 -10.09 5.75 17.71
CA ALA A 191 -9.89 6.19 19.09
C ALA A 191 -9.54 7.69 19.19
N HIS A 192 -8.63 8.16 18.34
CA HIS A 192 -8.09 9.52 18.39
C HIS A 192 -8.93 10.58 17.66
N SER A 193 -9.90 10.20 16.83
CA SER A 193 -10.70 11.15 16.05
C SER A 193 -11.98 11.58 16.76
N ASN A 194 -12.38 12.84 16.55
CA ASN A 194 -13.65 13.38 17.04
C ASN A 194 -14.84 12.78 16.26
N ALA A 195 -15.89 12.38 16.97
CA ALA A 195 -17.08 11.75 16.36
C ALA A 195 -17.79 12.67 15.35
N CYS A 196 -17.77 13.99 15.59
CA CYS A 196 -18.35 14.97 14.67
C CYS A 196 -17.67 14.97 13.30
N ILE A 197 -16.34 14.82 13.26
CA ILE A 197 -15.58 14.79 11.99
C ILE A 197 -15.91 13.51 11.21
N ILE A 198 -16.01 12.37 11.90
CA ILE A 198 -16.39 11.10 11.29
C ILE A 198 -17.80 11.19 10.70
N PHE A 199 -18.73 11.79 11.43
CA PHE A 199 -20.10 12.01 10.95
C PHE A 199 -20.14 12.91 9.70
N LEU A 200 -19.44 14.06 9.72
CA LEU A 200 -19.38 14.96 8.57
C LEU A 200 -18.76 14.29 7.34
N PHE A 201 -17.70 13.48 7.54
CA PHE A 201 -17.07 12.72 6.46
C PHE A 201 -18.03 11.70 5.83
N LEU A 202 -18.76 10.94 6.66
CA LEU A 202 -19.75 9.98 6.17
C LEU A 202 -20.94 10.65 5.48
N LEU A 203 -21.34 11.83 5.96
CA LEU A 203 -22.43 12.61 5.37
C LEU A 203 -22.03 13.16 4.00
N ASP A 204 -20.83 13.74 3.87
CA ASP A 204 -20.32 14.25 2.59
C ASP A 204 -20.21 13.15 1.54
N PHE A 205 -19.72 11.97 1.95
CA PHE A 205 -19.72 10.79 1.09
C PHE A 205 -21.15 10.38 0.70
N GLY A 206 -22.09 10.36 1.66
CA GLY A 206 -23.49 10.06 1.39
C GLY A 206 -24.11 11.01 0.36
N VAL A 207 -23.85 12.32 0.47
CA VAL A 207 -24.32 13.33 -0.49
C VAL A 207 -23.74 13.06 -1.88
N SER A 208 -22.45 12.75 -1.97
CA SER A 208 -21.79 12.40 -3.23
C SER A 208 -22.42 11.18 -3.90
N VAL A 209 -22.76 10.16 -3.10
CA VAL A 209 -23.43 8.95 -3.57
C VAL A 209 -24.86 9.22 -4.07
N VAL A 210 -25.63 10.07 -3.38
CA VAL A 210 -26.97 10.49 -3.85
C VAL A 210 -26.86 11.21 -5.20
N MET A 211 -25.93 12.15 -5.32
CA MET A 211 -25.72 12.89 -6.58
C MET A 211 -25.29 11.96 -7.72
N LEU A 212 -24.40 11.01 -7.44
CA LEU A 212 -24.02 9.97 -8.40
C LEU A 212 -25.21 9.11 -8.82
N SER A 213 -26.06 8.70 -7.87
CA SER A 213 -27.28 7.93 -8.17
C SER A 213 -28.25 8.71 -9.06
N TYR A 214 -28.40 10.01 -8.81
CA TYR A 214 -29.23 10.89 -9.64
C TYR A 214 -28.68 10.98 -11.06
N PHE A 215 -27.36 11.19 -11.20
CA PHE A 215 -26.68 11.22 -12.48
C PHE A 215 -26.85 9.92 -13.27
N LEU A 216 -26.63 8.76 -12.64
CA LEU A 216 -26.79 7.46 -13.30
C LEU A 216 -28.23 7.16 -13.70
N SER A 217 -29.23 7.63 -12.95
CA SER A 217 -30.64 7.40 -13.27
C SER A 217 -31.09 7.98 -14.61
N VAL A 218 -30.41 9.02 -15.11
CA VAL A 218 -30.80 9.74 -16.34
C VAL A 218 -30.62 8.87 -17.58
N PHE A 219 -29.71 7.89 -17.55
CA PHE A 219 -29.40 7.05 -18.71
C PHE A 219 -30.37 5.87 -18.91
N PHE A 220 -31.26 5.61 -17.96
CA PHE A 220 -32.11 4.42 -17.98
C PHE A 220 -33.59 4.76 -17.98
N SER A 221 -34.37 4.01 -18.77
CA SER A 221 -35.83 4.16 -18.86
C SER A 221 -36.62 3.02 -18.18
N ARG A 222 -35.96 1.92 -17.80
CA ARG A 222 -36.57 0.77 -17.13
C ARG A 222 -35.97 0.54 -15.76
N ALA A 223 -36.80 0.42 -14.72
CA ALA A 223 -36.34 0.39 -13.33
C ALA A 223 -35.42 -0.81 -13.01
N ASN A 224 -35.76 -2.02 -13.48
CA ASN A 224 -35.01 -3.23 -13.16
C ASN A 224 -33.61 -3.26 -13.80
N THR A 225 -33.49 -2.77 -15.04
CA THR A 225 -32.19 -2.69 -15.72
C THR A 225 -31.32 -1.60 -15.12
N ALA A 226 -31.93 -0.48 -14.69
CA ALA A 226 -31.22 0.61 -14.03
C ALA A 226 -30.59 0.14 -12.71
N ALA A 227 -31.34 -0.61 -11.90
CA ALA A 227 -30.85 -1.12 -10.62
C ALA A 227 -29.61 -2.03 -10.79
N LEU A 228 -29.66 -2.96 -11.74
CA LEU A 228 -28.56 -3.90 -12.02
C LEU A 228 -27.34 -3.19 -12.64
N CYS A 229 -27.55 -2.24 -13.55
CA CYS A 229 -26.44 -1.55 -14.18
C CYS A 229 -25.78 -0.56 -13.20
N THR A 230 -26.56 0.12 -12.38
CA THR A 230 -26.04 1.06 -11.36
C THR A 230 -25.21 0.34 -10.32
N SER A 231 -25.62 -0.84 -9.85
CA SER A 231 -24.80 -1.62 -8.90
C SER A 231 -23.43 -1.99 -9.47
N LEU A 232 -23.39 -2.37 -10.75
CA LEU A 232 -22.14 -2.67 -11.46
C LEU A 232 -21.26 -1.44 -11.66
N VAL A 233 -21.84 -0.31 -12.11
CA VAL A 233 -21.10 0.94 -12.30
C VAL A 233 -20.55 1.46 -10.97
N TYR A 234 -21.35 1.37 -9.91
CA TYR A 234 -20.93 1.72 -8.56
C TYR A 234 -19.75 0.85 -8.11
N MET A 235 -19.82 -0.47 -8.28
CA MET A 235 -18.69 -1.39 -8.01
C MET A 235 -17.42 -1.01 -8.77
N ILE A 236 -17.54 -0.69 -10.07
CA ILE A 236 -16.40 -0.31 -10.92
C ILE A 236 -15.79 1.02 -10.48
N SER A 237 -16.59 1.96 -9.98
CA SER A 237 -16.10 3.25 -9.49
C SER A 237 -15.19 3.11 -8.26
N PHE A 238 -15.28 2.01 -7.51
CA PHE A 238 -14.43 1.72 -6.35
C PHE A 238 -13.21 0.84 -6.66
N LEU A 239 -13.07 0.38 -7.91
CA LEU A 239 -11.99 -0.51 -8.36
C LEU A 239 -10.59 0.12 -8.60
N PRO A 240 -10.31 1.44 -8.45
CA PRO A 240 -8.92 1.90 -8.39
C PRO A 240 -8.27 1.70 -7.01
N TYR A 241 -9.00 1.13 -6.04
CA TYR A 241 -8.50 0.59 -4.76
C TYR A 241 -8.39 -0.94 -4.82
#